data_AF-A0A355SUZ8-F1
#
_entry.id   AF-A0A355SUZ8-F1
#
_cell.length_a   1.000
_cell.length_b   1.000
_cell.length_c   1.000
_cell.angle_alpha   90.00
_cell.angle_beta   90.00
_cell.angle_gamma   90.00
#
_symmetry.space_group_name_H-M   'P 1'
#
loop_
_entity.id
_entity.type
_entity.pdbx_description
1 polymer ?
#
loop_
_entity_poly.entity_id
_entity_poly.type
_entity_poly.pdbx_seq_one_letter_code
_entity_poly.pdbx_strand_id
1 'polypeptide(L)'
;QSQESDELGEIVSVVRLVQTAAGNPKEIVSEQLFTVRGDVVHFDALIVKFTDEYVKDGTERALYLWRRLYGAHTQPANGQAIEPSGTAPERYHAITRCLRLNNRAIFWEAIWDLANDANRLSEYGVKAVFGNAIYTRMQPDKVYLFKISPSGQMYPEVVDTY
;
A
#
# COMPACT_ATOMS: atom_id res chain seq x y z
N GLN A 1 -18.28 4.55 -0.16
CA GLN A 1 -18.16 3.35 -1.02
C GLN A 1 -19.56 2.95 -1.42
N SER A 2 -19.80 2.52 -2.65
CA SER A 2 -21.12 2.07 -3.10
C SER A 2 -21.05 0.66 -3.70
N GLN A 3 -22.19 -0.03 -3.70
CA GLN A 3 -22.36 -1.33 -4.33
C GLN A 3 -23.63 -1.32 -5.15
N GLU A 4 -23.55 -1.79 -6.38
CA GLU A 4 -24.68 -1.90 -7.30
C GLU A 4 -24.67 -3.31 -7.90
N SER A 5 -25.83 -3.79 -8.37
CA SER A 5 -25.89 -4.98 -9.20
C SER A 5 -25.82 -4.57 -10.66
N ASP A 6 -24.98 -5.21 -11.45
CA ASP A 6 -24.94 -4.98 -12.89
C ASP A 6 -26.13 -5.64 -13.61
N GLU A 7 -26.20 -5.51 -14.93
CA GLU A 7 -27.28 -6.07 -15.77
C GLU A 7 -27.41 -7.60 -15.66
N LEU A 8 -26.38 -8.28 -15.16
CA LEU A 8 -26.33 -9.74 -14.97
C LEU A 8 -26.61 -10.14 -13.51
N GLY A 9 -26.85 -9.18 -12.63
CA GLY A 9 -27.06 -9.40 -11.19
C GLY A 9 -25.77 -9.60 -10.40
N GLU A 10 -24.60 -9.33 -10.99
CA GLU A 10 -23.33 -9.39 -10.27
C GLU A 10 -23.13 -8.13 -9.43
N ILE A 11 -22.67 -8.29 -8.19
CA ILE A 11 -22.30 -7.15 -7.34
C ILE A 11 -21.08 -6.46 -7.95
N VAL A 12 -21.15 -5.14 -8.08
CA VAL A 12 -20.05 -4.27 -8.46
C VAL A 12 -19.86 -3.24 -7.35
N SER A 13 -18.65 -3.21 -6.77
CA SER A 13 -18.26 -2.26 -5.73
C SER A 13 -17.47 -1.09 -6.31
N VAL A 14 -17.85 0.14 -5.96
CA VAL A 14 -17.04 1.34 -6.18
C VAL A 14 -16.28 1.67 -4.90
N VAL A 15 -14.96 1.51 -4.97
CA VAL A 15 -14.02 1.73 -3.87
C VAL A 15 -13.31 3.05 -4.09
N ARG A 16 -13.45 3.95 -3.10
CA ARG A 16 -12.64 5.17 -3.02
C ARG A 16 -11.47 4.91 -2.09
N LEU A 17 -10.25 4.94 -2.63
CA LEU A 17 -9.02 4.84 -1.86
C LEU A 17 -8.45 6.24 -1.64
N VAL A 18 -8.31 6.63 -0.38
CA VAL A 18 -7.71 7.91 0.03
C VAL A 18 -6.40 7.64 0.73
N GLN A 19 -5.37 8.36 0.32
CA GLN A 19 -4.07 8.40 0.99
C GLN A 19 -3.83 9.80 1.52
N THR A 20 -3.26 9.88 2.72
CA THR A 20 -2.99 11.13 3.44
C THR A 20 -1.51 11.32 3.77
N ALA A 21 -1.10 12.50 4.18
CA ALA A 21 0.29 12.75 4.56
C ALA A 21 0.67 11.94 5.81
N ALA A 22 1.94 11.54 5.91
CA ALA A 22 2.45 10.89 7.11
C ALA A 22 2.32 11.83 8.32
N GLY A 23 1.75 11.35 9.43
CA GLY A 23 1.51 12.15 10.64
C GLY A 23 0.37 13.17 10.55
N ASN A 24 -0.25 13.36 9.38
CA ASN A 24 -1.39 14.28 9.20
C ASN A 24 -2.54 13.62 8.44
N PRO A 25 -3.49 12.96 9.15
CA PRO A 25 -4.60 12.24 8.52
C PRO A 25 -5.64 13.16 7.87
N LYS A 26 -5.54 14.49 8.03
CA LYS A 26 -6.47 15.44 7.39
C LYS A 26 -5.99 15.93 6.03
N GLU A 27 -4.72 15.70 5.70
CA GLU A 27 -4.11 16.17 4.47
C GLU A 27 -4.11 15.03 3.45
N ILE A 28 -4.99 15.12 2.45
CA ILE A 28 -5.08 14.14 1.35
C ILE A 28 -3.96 14.37 0.36
N VAL A 29 -3.17 13.33 0.10
CA VAL A 29 -2.07 13.33 -0.89
C VAL A 29 -2.44 12.57 -2.15
N SER A 30 -3.41 11.66 -2.09
CA SER A 30 -3.94 10.95 -3.26
C SER A 30 -5.37 10.48 -3.00
N GLU A 31 -6.21 10.54 -4.02
CA GLU A 31 -7.55 10.00 -4.02
C GLU A 31 -7.80 9.33 -5.37
N GLN A 32 -8.24 8.07 -5.34
CA GLN A 32 -8.49 7.27 -6.53
C GLN A 32 -9.79 6.47 -6.38
N LEU A 33 -10.53 6.33 -7.48
CA LEU A 33 -11.75 5.54 -7.56
C LEU A 33 -11.49 4.28 -8.36
N PHE A 34 -12.02 3.17 -7.87
CA PHE A 34 -11.86 1.87 -8.48
C PHE A 34 -13.19 1.13 -8.54
N THR A 35 -13.40 0.43 -9.65
CA THR A 35 -14.59 -0.40 -9.84
C THR A 35 -14.18 -1.86 -9.77
N VAL A 36 -14.69 -2.59 -8.78
CA VAL A 36 -14.30 -3.97 -8.50
C VAL A 36 -15.53 -4.87 -8.57
N ARG A 37 -15.40 -6.02 -9.24
CA ARG A 37 -16.46 -7.04 -9.23
C ARG A 37 -16.46 -7.80 -7.89
N GLY A 38 -17.63 -7.91 -7.29
CA GLY A 38 -17.88 -8.48 -5.97
C GLY A 38 -17.79 -7.47 -4.83
N ASP A 39 -18.04 -7.96 -3.62
CA ASP A 39 -17.95 -7.23 -2.35
C ASP A 39 -16.61 -7.47 -1.63
N VAL A 40 -15.87 -8.52 -1.98
CA VAL A 40 -14.56 -8.82 -1.42
C VAL A 40 -13.45 -8.20 -2.28
N VAL A 41 -12.74 -7.23 -1.69
CA VAL A 41 -11.67 -6.47 -2.34
C VAL A 41 -10.34 -6.81 -1.69
N HIS A 42 -9.35 -7.17 -2.52
CA HIS A 42 -7.98 -7.39 -2.14
C HIS A 42 -7.16 -6.12 -2.38
N PHE A 43 -6.32 -5.77 -1.43
CA PHE A 43 -5.35 -4.68 -1.49
C PHE A 43 -3.95 -5.29 -1.40
N ASP A 44 -3.20 -5.22 -2.50
CA ASP A 44 -1.83 -5.75 -2.62
C ASP A 44 -0.82 -4.63 -2.38
N ALA A 45 0.05 -4.85 -1.41
CA ALA A 45 1.14 -3.94 -1.06
C ALA A 45 2.49 -4.67 -1.03
N LEU A 46 3.57 -3.92 -1.28
CA LEU A 46 4.92 -4.32 -0.85
C LEU A 46 5.17 -3.79 0.55
N ILE A 47 5.65 -4.65 1.45
CA ILE A 47 6.16 -4.26 2.76
C ILE A 47 7.68 -4.23 2.69
N VAL A 48 8.27 -3.10 3.09
CA VAL A 48 9.72 -2.92 3.17
C VAL A 48 10.09 -2.77 4.63
N LYS A 49 10.96 -3.66 5.13
CA LYS A 49 11.49 -3.62 6.50
C LYS A 49 12.90 -3.09 6.49
N PHE A 50 13.19 -2.19 7.41
CA PHE A 50 14.52 -1.61 7.58
C PHE A 50 15.34 -2.33 8.65
N THR A 51 16.66 -2.21 8.59
CA THR A 51 17.56 -2.66 9.67
C THR A 51 17.48 -1.71 10.87
N ASP A 52 17.80 -2.21 12.06
CA ASP A 52 17.72 -1.43 13.30
C ASP A 52 18.68 -0.23 13.29
N GLU A 53 19.84 -0.37 12.65
CA GLU A 53 20.85 0.69 12.47
C GLU A 53 20.35 1.87 11.63
N TYR A 54 19.34 1.63 10.79
CA TYR A 54 18.81 2.61 9.85
C TYR A 54 17.70 3.49 10.46
N VAL A 55 17.04 3.04 11.53
CA VAL A 55 15.92 3.75 12.17
C VAL A 55 16.42 4.43 13.45
N LYS A 56 16.85 5.68 13.33
CA LYS A 56 17.45 6.45 14.45
C LYS A 56 16.58 6.58 15.71
N ASP A 57 15.25 6.61 15.56
CA ASP A 57 14.32 6.74 16.69
C ASP A 57 13.58 5.44 17.05
N GLY A 58 13.90 4.31 16.39
CA GLY A 58 13.41 2.97 16.71
C GLY A 58 11.91 2.67 16.48
N THR A 59 11.09 3.68 16.14
CA THR A 59 9.62 3.60 16.11
C THR A 59 9.02 3.16 14.77
N GLU A 60 9.60 3.54 13.63
CA GLU A 60 9.08 3.17 12.30
C GLU A 60 10.06 2.28 11.53
N ARG A 61 9.85 0.95 11.64
CA ARG A 61 10.75 -0.07 11.05
C ARG A 61 10.22 -0.69 9.76
N ALA A 62 9.07 -0.23 9.27
CA ALA A 62 8.47 -0.72 8.04
C ALA A 62 7.72 0.38 7.30
N LEU A 63 7.80 0.36 5.98
CA LEU A 63 6.91 1.11 5.09
C LEU A 63 6.12 0.16 4.19
N TYR A 64 5.06 0.66 3.57
CA TYR A 64 4.31 -0.09 2.56
C TYR A 64 4.16 0.68 1.25
N LEU A 65 4.10 -0.03 0.13
CA LEU A 65 3.79 0.54 -1.17
C LEU A 65 2.56 -0.17 -1.72
N TRP A 66 1.46 0.56 -1.95
CA TRP A 66 0.32 -0.01 -2.65
C TRP A 66 0.70 -0.34 -4.09
N ARG A 67 0.34 -1.53 -4.57
CA ARG A 67 0.58 -1.94 -5.95
C ARG A 67 -0.71 -1.89 -6.75
N ARG A 68 -1.73 -2.57 -6.24
CA ARG A 68 -2.98 -2.81 -6.96
C ARG A 68 -4.10 -3.23 -6.03
N LEU A 69 -5.31 -3.18 -6.56
CA LEU A 69 -6.50 -3.80 -5.98
C LEU A 69 -7.27 -4.62 -7.01
N TYR A 70 -7.98 -5.64 -6.51
CA TYR A 70 -8.72 -6.59 -7.34
C TYR A 70 -9.82 -7.29 -6.55
N GLY A 71 -10.83 -7.78 -7.25
CA GLY A 71 -11.94 -8.54 -6.63
C GLY A 71 -11.55 -10.00 -6.38
N ALA A 72 -12.31 -10.70 -5.54
CA ALA A 72 -12.06 -12.11 -5.24
C ALA A 72 -12.04 -13.05 -6.45
N HIS A 73 -12.73 -12.67 -7.53
CA HIS A 73 -12.78 -13.44 -8.78
C HIS A 73 -11.89 -12.85 -9.89
N THR A 74 -11.11 -11.82 -9.58
CA THR A 74 -10.18 -11.20 -10.51
C THR A 74 -8.77 -11.75 -10.25
N GLN A 75 -8.11 -12.24 -11.31
CA GLN A 75 -6.70 -12.65 -11.18
C GLN A 75 -5.84 -11.46 -10.75
N PRO A 76 -4.87 -11.61 -9.83
CA PRO A 76 -4.03 -10.49 -9.37
C PRO A 76 -3.31 -9.76 -10.51
N ALA A 77 -2.93 -10.48 -11.58
CA ALA A 77 -2.31 -9.89 -12.77
C ALA A 77 -3.21 -8.87 -13.49
N ASN A 78 -4.54 -9.02 -13.37
CA ASN A 78 -5.54 -8.16 -13.98
C ASN A 78 -6.11 -7.12 -12.99
N GLY A 79 -5.47 -6.96 -11.81
CA GLY A 79 -5.85 -5.94 -10.85
C GLY A 79 -5.58 -4.52 -11.33
N GLN A 80 -6.34 -3.56 -10.80
CA GLN A 80 -6.16 -2.14 -11.08
C GLN A 80 -4.98 -1.60 -10.27
N ALA A 81 -4.02 -0.95 -10.94
CA ALA A 81 -2.85 -0.39 -10.29
C ALA A 81 -3.21 0.82 -9.40
N ILE A 82 -2.58 0.93 -8.23
CA ILE A 82 -2.75 2.06 -7.31
C ILE A 82 -1.60 3.05 -7.46
N GLU A 83 -0.36 2.56 -7.37
CA GLU A 83 0.84 3.36 -7.60
C GLU A 83 1.51 2.89 -8.90
N PRO A 84 1.93 3.81 -9.77
CA PRO A 84 2.74 3.45 -10.92
C PRO A 84 4.12 2.93 -10.47
N SER A 85 4.55 1.83 -11.08
CA SER A 85 5.85 1.21 -10.83
C SER A 85 7.00 2.21 -11.05
N GLY A 86 8.02 2.18 -10.18
CA GLY A 86 9.24 2.97 -10.32
C GLY A 86 9.20 4.38 -9.72
N THR A 87 8.04 4.86 -9.27
CA THR A 87 7.91 6.15 -8.58
C THR A 87 7.82 6.00 -7.07
N ALA A 88 8.42 6.95 -6.34
CA ALA A 88 8.26 7.07 -4.90
C ALA A 88 6.83 7.57 -4.61
N PRO A 89 6.05 6.92 -3.74
CA PRO A 89 4.78 7.49 -3.34
C PRO A 89 5.02 8.82 -2.61
N GLU A 90 4.21 9.82 -2.92
CA GLU A 90 4.33 11.18 -2.36
C GLU A 90 4.33 11.18 -0.83
N ARG A 91 3.58 10.26 -0.21
CA ARG A 91 3.55 10.07 1.25
C ARG A 91 4.94 9.83 1.87
N TYR A 92 5.87 9.22 1.13
CA TYR A 92 7.21 8.88 1.61
C TYR A 92 8.28 9.87 1.15
N HIS A 93 7.91 10.96 0.50
CA HIS A 93 8.87 11.96 0.02
C HIS A 93 9.69 12.60 1.18
N ALA A 94 9.14 12.61 2.40
CA ALA A 94 9.84 13.05 3.61
C ALA A 94 10.79 11.99 4.19
N ILE A 95 10.34 10.73 4.32
CA ILE A 95 11.17 9.60 4.83
C ILE A 95 12.37 9.37 3.92
N THR A 96 12.21 9.54 2.62
CA THR A 96 13.30 9.43 1.64
C THR A 96 14.39 10.50 1.78
N ARG A 97 14.13 11.62 2.48
CA ARG A 97 15.17 12.62 2.81
C ARG A 97 16.08 12.18 3.95
N CYS A 98 15.61 11.27 4.80
CA CYS A 98 16.39 10.69 5.90
C CYS A 98 17.23 9.48 5.46
N LEU A 99 16.89 8.84 4.33
CA LEU A 99 17.71 7.79 3.73
C LEU A 99 19.08 8.39 3.33
N ARG A 100 20.22 7.74 3.61
CA ARG A 100 21.53 8.25 3.15
C ARG A 100 21.58 8.27 1.61
N LEU A 101 21.87 9.45 1.06
CA LEU A 101 21.15 10.06 -0.08
C LEU A 101 21.73 9.85 -1.48
N ASN A 102 22.67 8.95 -1.73
CA ASN A 102 23.36 9.00 -3.04
C ASN A 102 22.53 8.44 -4.20
N ASN A 103 21.57 7.52 -3.99
CA ASN A 103 20.85 6.87 -5.11
C ASN A 103 19.36 6.56 -4.81
N ARG A 104 18.54 7.58 -4.51
CA ARG A 104 17.08 7.42 -4.24
C ARG A 104 16.32 6.71 -5.37
N ALA A 105 16.67 6.96 -6.63
CA ALA A 105 16.06 6.29 -7.77
C ALA A 105 16.35 4.78 -7.74
N ILE A 106 17.61 4.41 -7.51
CA ILE A 106 18.04 3.00 -7.42
C ILE A 106 17.40 2.30 -6.23
N PHE A 107 17.17 3.00 -5.12
CA PHE A 107 16.42 2.46 -3.99
C PHE A 107 15.01 2.04 -4.44
N TRP A 108 14.26 2.93 -5.08
CA TRP A 108 12.90 2.61 -5.52
C TRP A 108 12.88 1.55 -6.62
N GLU A 109 13.79 1.61 -7.60
CA GLU A 109 13.96 0.53 -8.58
C GLU A 109 14.20 -0.81 -7.89
N ALA A 110 15.12 -0.89 -6.92
CA ALA A 110 15.42 -2.13 -6.20
C ALA A 110 14.23 -2.66 -5.36
N ILE A 111 13.40 -1.76 -4.81
CA ILE A 111 12.17 -2.16 -4.11
C ILE A 111 11.14 -2.71 -5.11
N TRP A 112 10.96 -2.04 -6.26
CA TRP A 112 9.97 -2.40 -7.27
C TRP A 112 10.35 -3.64 -8.08
N ASP A 113 11.65 -3.86 -8.35
CA ASP A 113 12.19 -5.02 -9.07
C ASP A 113 12.09 -6.35 -8.30
N LEU A 114 11.34 -6.37 -7.19
CA LEU A 114 11.10 -7.54 -6.33
C LEU A 114 12.41 -8.17 -5.85
N ALA A 115 12.85 -7.79 -4.64
CA ALA A 115 13.41 -8.61 -3.56
C ALA A 115 14.39 -9.79 -3.84
N ASN A 116 14.86 -10.00 -5.06
CA ASN A 116 15.61 -11.18 -5.46
C ASN A 116 17.11 -11.03 -5.16
N ASP A 117 17.55 -9.83 -4.78
CA ASP A 117 18.92 -9.54 -4.39
C ASP A 117 18.97 -8.94 -2.98
N ALA A 118 18.89 -9.83 -1.98
CA ALA A 118 18.96 -9.47 -0.57
C ALA A 118 20.29 -8.78 -0.20
N ASN A 119 21.38 -9.11 -0.89
CA ASN A 119 22.69 -8.49 -0.66
C ASN A 119 22.64 -7.01 -1.08
N ARG A 120 22.16 -6.73 -2.30
CA ARG A 120 22.00 -5.37 -2.79
C ARG A 120 21.06 -4.55 -1.92
N LEU A 121 19.98 -5.13 -1.40
CA LEU A 121 19.04 -4.45 -0.50
C LEU A 121 19.65 -4.09 0.86
N SER A 122 20.53 -4.94 1.39
CA SER A 122 21.20 -4.71 2.68
C SER A 122 22.11 -3.47 2.66
N GLU A 123 22.74 -3.16 1.52
CA GLU A 123 23.54 -1.94 1.31
C GLU A 123 22.71 -0.66 1.47
N TYR A 124 21.39 -0.74 1.25
CA TYR A 124 20.46 0.37 1.43
C TYR A 124 19.72 0.34 2.78
N GLY A 125 20.16 -0.51 3.73
CA GLY A 125 19.52 -0.64 5.04
C GLY A 125 18.17 -1.35 5.02
N VAL A 126 17.86 -2.08 3.94
CA VAL A 126 16.64 -2.87 3.81
C VAL A 126 16.93 -4.29 4.28
N LYS A 127 16.19 -4.72 5.30
CA LYS A 127 16.25 -6.07 5.86
C LYS A 127 15.45 -7.06 5.03
N ALA A 128 14.29 -6.66 4.52
CA ALA A 128 13.41 -7.51 3.73
C ALA A 128 12.41 -6.69 2.91
N VAL A 129 12.04 -7.23 1.75
CA VAL A 129 10.93 -6.74 0.92
C VAL A 129 10.06 -7.94 0.59
N PHE A 130 8.75 -7.85 0.82
CA PHE A 130 7.82 -8.92 0.51
C PHE A 130 6.42 -8.39 0.19
N GLY A 131 5.69 -9.12 -0.63
CA GLY A 131 4.29 -8.81 -0.93
C GLY A 131 3.37 -9.17 0.23
N ASN A 132 2.35 -8.37 0.45
CA ASN A 132 1.27 -8.63 1.39
C ASN A 132 -0.06 -8.22 0.75
N ALA A 133 -0.94 -9.20 0.53
CA ALA A 133 -2.30 -8.95 0.06
C ALA A 133 -3.27 -9.15 1.21
N ILE A 134 -3.95 -8.08 1.60
CA ILE A 134 -5.03 -8.14 2.59
C ILE A 134 -6.36 -8.00 1.87
N TYR A 135 -7.39 -8.68 2.36
CA TYR A 135 -8.72 -8.60 1.79
C TYR A 135 -9.74 -8.26 2.85
N THR A 136 -10.80 -7.58 2.42
CA THR A 136 -11.95 -7.29 3.25
C THR A 136 -13.22 -7.40 2.43
N ARG A 137 -14.29 -7.87 3.07
CA ARG A 137 -15.63 -7.75 2.53
C ARG A 137 -16.11 -6.33 2.77
N MET A 138 -16.09 -5.51 1.73
CA MET A 138 -16.51 -4.12 1.77
C MET A 138 -18.02 -4.05 1.99
N GLN A 139 -18.42 -3.01 2.72
CA GLN A 139 -19.82 -2.70 2.98
C GLN A 139 -20.07 -1.26 2.54
N PRO A 140 -21.24 -0.97 1.95
CA PRO A 140 -21.64 0.40 1.67
C PRO A 140 -21.52 1.28 2.91
N ASP A 141 -21.15 2.55 2.70
CA ASP A 141 -21.07 3.57 3.75
C ASP A 141 -20.09 3.29 4.92
N LYS A 142 -19.26 2.25 4.82
CA LYS A 142 -18.18 2.00 5.76
C LYS A 142 -16.84 2.55 5.26
N VAL A 143 -16.01 2.97 6.20
CA VAL A 143 -14.63 3.38 5.94
C VAL A 143 -13.67 2.39 6.59
N TYR A 144 -12.64 2.03 5.84
CA TYR A 144 -11.64 1.04 6.24
C TYR A 144 -10.29 1.74 6.30
N LEU A 145 -9.77 1.93 7.51
CA LEU A 145 -8.47 2.52 7.77
C LEU A 145 -7.41 1.42 7.82
N PHE A 146 -6.48 1.43 6.88
CA PHE A 146 -5.34 0.51 6.90
C PHE A 146 -4.24 1.05 7.80
N LYS A 147 -3.89 0.27 8.82
CA LYS A 147 -2.79 0.56 9.74
C LYS A 147 -1.63 -0.41 9.47
N ILE A 148 -0.40 0.10 9.57
CA ILE A 148 0.82 -0.70 9.55
C ILE A 148 1.48 -0.63 10.93
N SER A 149 1.87 -1.78 11.46
CA SER A 149 2.67 -1.86 12.68
C SER A 149 4.16 -1.73 12.36
N PRO A 150 5.01 -1.40 13.35
CA PRO A 150 6.46 -1.37 13.16
C PRO A 150 7.04 -2.71 12.66
N SER A 151 6.36 -3.83 12.93
CA SER A 151 6.76 -5.16 12.45
C SER A 151 6.37 -5.42 10.98
N GLY A 152 5.75 -4.45 10.30
CA GLY A 152 5.29 -4.56 8.92
C GLY A 152 3.97 -5.31 8.75
N GLN A 153 3.30 -5.70 9.85
CA GLN A 153 1.95 -6.26 9.76
C GLN A 153 0.96 -5.14 9.42
N MET A 154 0.18 -5.35 8.37
CA MET A 154 -0.88 -4.46 7.93
C MET A 154 -2.25 -5.06 8.26
N TYR A 155 -3.17 -4.25 8.78
CA TYR A 155 -4.53 -4.68 9.07
C TYR A 155 -5.54 -3.55 8.84
N PRO A 156 -6.76 -3.87 8.37
CA PRO A 156 -7.84 -2.91 8.27
C PRO A 156 -8.54 -2.73 9.62
N GLU A 157 -8.95 -1.50 9.91
CA GLU A 157 -9.87 -1.15 10.99
C GLU A 157 -11.09 -0.46 10.41
N VAL A 158 -12.29 -0.87 10.82
CA VAL A 158 -13.54 -0.22 10.39
C VAL A 158 -13.77 1.00 11.26
N VAL A 159 -13.96 2.15 10.64
CA VAL A 159 -14.26 3.41 11.31
C VAL A 159 -15.55 4.02 10.74
N ASP A 160 -16.28 4.74 11.57
CA ASP A 160 -17.57 5.33 11.17
C ASP A 160 -17.40 6.60 10.32
N THR A 161 -16.28 7.31 10.45
CA THR A 161 -15.97 8.53 9.68
C THR A 161 -14.46 8.69 9.48
N TYR A 162 -14.06 9.38 8.41
CA TYR A 162 -12.67 9.80 8.14
C TYR A 162 -12.58 11.31 8.01
#